data_AF-A0A7Y2H0B8-F1
#
_entry.id   AF-A0A7Y2H0B8-F1
#
_cell.length_a   1.000
_cell.length_b   1.000
_cell.length_c   1.000
_cell.angle_alpha   90.00
_cell.angle_beta   90.00
_cell.angle_gamma   90.00
#
_symmetry.space_group_name_H-M   'P 1'
#
loop_
_entity.id
_entity.type
_entity.pdbx_description
1 polymer ?
#
loop_
_entity_poly.entity_id
_entity_poly.type
_entity_poly.pdbx_seq_one_letter_code
_entity_poly.pdbx_strand_id
1 'polypeptide(L)'
;MTSAGYRASPLRIYDLRPALDGTVSQIRTAVGAWTADWRNYSENHQLRWPYVFVASFEDGLQVFNMMNPFEPYTAGFYDTWDGQRAGVSDERTHRTGAWDVDVRNRDGLIAVTDAITGLWLFRMEEFKHWDGRGWGLPNVSSVQDWERGPTGSTEWTTDE
;
A
#
# COMPACT_ATOMS: atom_id res chain seq x y z
N MET A 1 -2.07 11.08 6.29
CA MET A 1 -3.03 10.11 5.76
C MET A 1 -3.86 9.63 6.94
N THR A 2 -5.17 9.84 6.94
CA THR A 2 -6.05 9.33 8.00
C THR A 2 -6.76 8.10 7.44
N SER A 3 -6.40 6.91 7.92
CA SER A 3 -7.31 5.77 7.87
C SER A 3 -8.62 6.22 8.50
N ALA A 4 -9.72 6.19 7.73
CA ALA A 4 -11.04 6.35 8.30
C ALA A 4 -11.28 5.07 9.11
N GLY A 5 -10.99 5.11 10.41
CA GLY A 5 -10.84 3.97 11.33
C GLY A 5 -12.08 3.11 11.58
N TYR A 6 -12.71 2.62 10.52
CA TYR A 6 -13.80 1.66 10.54
C TYR A 6 -13.27 0.31 10.07
N ARG A 7 -13.49 -0.70 10.91
CA ARG A 7 -13.00 -2.08 10.77
C ARG A 7 -13.28 -2.72 9.41
N ALA A 8 -14.40 -2.36 8.78
CA ALA A 8 -14.83 -2.93 7.50
C ALA A 8 -14.61 -1.98 6.32
N SER A 9 -13.82 -0.91 6.49
CA SER A 9 -13.55 0.01 5.38
C SER A 9 -12.44 -0.54 4.50
N PRO A 10 -12.72 -0.85 3.22
CA PRO A 10 -11.67 -1.21 2.29
C PRO A 10 -10.80 0.02 1.99
N LEU A 11 -9.58 -0.24 1.52
CA LEU A 11 -8.80 0.76 0.81
C LEU A 11 -9.54 1.10 -0.49
N ARG A 12 -9.88 2.37 -0.67
CA ARG A 12 -10.62 2.86 -1.84
C ARG A 12 -9.67 3.53 -2.82
N ILE A 13 -9.86 3.24 -4.10
CA ILE A 13 -9.04 3.74 -5.19
C ILE A 13 -9.87 4.78 -5.94
N TYR A 14 -9.28 5.95 -6.17
CA TYR A 14 -9.93 7.06 -6.86
C TYR A 14 -9.11 7.47 -8.07
N ASP A 15 -9.76 7.58 -9.23
CA ASP A 15 -9.16 8.23 -10.39
C ASP A 15 -9.32 9.74 -10.27
N LEU A 16 -8.20 10.44 -10.15
CA LEU A 16 -8.19 11.89 -9.99
C LEU A 16 -8.12 12.65 -11.32
N ARG A 17 -7.83 11.97 -12.44
CA ARG A 17 -7.66 12.62 -13.76
C ARG A 17 -8.84 13.53 -14.12
N PRO A 18 -10.12 13.11 -13.99
CA PRO A 18 -11.23 13.97 -14.36
C PRO A 18 -11.27 15.30 -13.61
N ALA A 19 -10.86 15.31 -12.33
CA ALA A 19 -10.80 16.53 -11.53
C ALA A 19 -9.56 17.38 -11.86
N LEU A 20 -8.42 16.74 -12.11
CA LEU A 20 -7.18 17.43 -12.51
C LEU A 20 -7.29 18.07 -13.90
N ASP A 21 -8.03 17.44 -14.82
CA ASP A 21 -8.32 17.94 -16.16
C ASP A 21 -9.47 18.98 -16.18
N GLY A 22 -10.09 19.25 -15.02
CA GLY A 22 -11.18 20.23 -14.88
C GLY A 22 -12.53 19.76 -15.43
N THR A 23 -12.67 18.51 -15.86
CA THR A 23 -13.93 17.95 -16.39
C THR A 23 -15.01 17.82 -15.32
N VAL A 24 -14.60 17.59 -14.06
CA VAL A 24 -15.48 17.56 -12.89
C VAL A 24 -14.87 18.40 -11.77
N SER A 25 -15.72 19.00 -10.95
CA SER A 25 -15.26 19.82 -9.81
C SER A 25 -14.80 19.00 -8.60
N GLN A 26 -15.13 17.71 -8.54
CA GLN A 26 -14.83 16.85 -7.40
C GLN A 26 -15.02 15.36 -7.73
N ILE A 27 -14.12 14.52 -7.21
CA ILE A 27 -14.24 13.06 -7.28
C ILE A 27 -15.06 12.58 -6.08
N ARG A 28 -16.17 11.88 -6.35
CA ARG A 28 -17.09 11.40 -5.30
C ARG A 28 -17.19 9.87 -5.23
N THR A 29 -16.77 9.18 -6.28
CA THR A 29 -16.94 7.73 -6.42
C THR A 29 -15.58 7.07 -6.60
N ALA A 30 -15.33 6.02 -5.83
CA ALA A 30 -14.14 5.20 -6.01
C ALA A 30 -14.27 4.38 -7.30
N VAL A 31 -13.18 4.23 -8.04
CA VAL A 31 -13.12 3.37 -9.24
C VAL A 31 -12.89 1.90 -8.88
N GLY A 32 -12.35 1.64 -7.68
CA GLY A 32 -12.17 0.31 -7.13
C GLY A 32 -11.94 0.33 -5.64
N ALA A 33 -11.89 -0.86 -5.06
CA ALA A 33 -11.63 -1.04 -3.64
C ALA A 33 -10.97 -2.39 -3.39
N TRP A 34 -10.19 -2.47 -2.32
CA TRP A 34 -9.54 -3.70 -1.89
C TRP A 34 -9.54 -3.83 -0.36
N THR A 35 -9.70 -5.05 0.13
CA THR A 35 -9.58 -5.41 1.55
C THR A 35 -9.05 -6.84 1.65
N ALA A 36 -8.11 -7.11 2.56
CA ALA A 36 -7.61 -8.46 2.82
C ALA A 36 -8.65 -9.31 3.54
N ASP A 37 -9.09 -8.84 4.72
CA ASP A 37 -10.25 -9.36 5.43
C ASP A 37 -11.14 -8.18 5.82
N TRP A 38 -12.41 -8.22 5.41
CA TRP A 38 -13.40 -7.20 5.76
C TRP A 38 -13.66 -7.11 7.27
N ARG A 39 -13.19 -8.10 8.04
CA ARG A 39 -13.26 -8.14 9.49
C ARG A 39 -12.07 -7.47 10.15
N ASN A 40 -11.08 -6.93 9.44
CA ASN A 40 -9.87 -6.39 10.03
C ASN A 40 -9.48 -5.05 9.39
N TYR A 41 -8.65 -4.28 10.09
CA TYR A 41 -8.28 -2.95 9.66
C TYR A 41 -7.03 -3.01 8.78
N SER A 42 -7.06 -2.24 7.70
CA SER A 42 -5.84 -1.76 7.05
C SER A 42 -5.42 -0.45 7.73
N GLU A 43 -4.21 -0.41 8.27
CA GLU A 43 -3.73 0.73 9.04
C GLU A 43 -2.91 1.68 8.16
N ASN A 44 -1.75 1.21 7.67
CA ASN A 44 -0.84 1.98 6.83
C ASN A 44 -0.58 1.27 5.50
N HIS A 45 -0.17 2.04 4.49
CA HIS A 45 0.20 1.48 3.20
C HIS A 45 1.21 2.32 2.43
N GLN A 46 1.94 1.66 1.53
CA GLN A 46 2.90 2.24 0.62
C GLN A 46 2.57 1.83 -0.81
N LEU A 47 2.51 2.81 -1.71
CA LEU A 47 2.36 2.56 -3.15
C LEU A 47 3.73 2.53 -3.83
N ARG A 48 3.98 1.46 -4.57
CA ARG A 48 5.06 1.35 -5.56
C ARG A 48 4.46 0.68 -6.78
N TRP A 49 3.94 1.50 -7.70
CA TRP A 49 3.13 1.03 -8.82
C TRP A 49 3.78 -0.18 -9.53
N PRO A 50 3.04 -1.29 -9.75
CA PRO A 50 1.60 -1.46 -9.52
C PRO A 50 1.22 -2.01 -8.13
N TYR A 51 2.18 -2.20 -7.23
CA TYR A 51 1.93 -2.83 -5.92
C TYR A 51 1.59 -1.82 -4.84
N VAL A 52 0.68 -2.22 -3.97
CA VAL A 52 0.39 -1.54 -2.71
C VAL A 52 0.69 -2.50 -1.57
N PHE A 53 1.58 -2.08 -0.68
CA PHE A 53 2.01 -2.81 0.50
C PHE A 53 1.24 -2.24 1.69
N VAL A 54 0.62 -3.09 2.50
CA VAL A 54 -0.32 -2.70 3.53
C VAL A 54 0.06 -3.37 4.84
N ALA A 55 0.18 -2.58 5.91
CA ALA A 55 0.20 -3.07 7.28
C ALA A 55 -1.24 -3.17 7.77
N SER A 56 -1.66 -4.39 8.15
CA SER A 56 -3.07 -4.72 8.36
C SER A 56 -3.33 -5.38 9.72
N PHE A 57 -2.71 -4.86 10.80
CA PHE A 57 -2.86 -5.36 12.17
C PHE A 57 -2.76 -6.89 12.25
N GLU A 58 -3.83 -7.58 12.68
CA GLU A 58 -3.89 -9.03 12.86
C GLU A 58 -3.78 -9.84 11.56
N ASP A 59 -3.88 -9.18 10.39
CA ASP A 59 -3.61 -9.82 9.09
C ASP A 59 -2.16 -9.65 8.65
N GLY A 60 -1.34 -8.91 9.41
CA GLY A 60 0.08 -8.73 9.13
C GLY A 60 0.35 -7.91 7.87
N LEU A 61 1.35 -8.35 7.08
CA LEU A 61 1.68 -7.76 5.79
C LEU A 61 0.71 -8.27 4.72
N GLN A 62 0.10 -7.33 4.01
CA GLN A 62 -0.70 -7.63 2.82
C GLN A 62 -0.12 -6.88 1.62
N VAL A 63 -0.13 -7.51 0.45
CA VAL A 63 0.33 -6.91 -0.80
C VAL A 63 -0.72 -7.15 -1.86
N PHE A 64 -1.23 -6.09 -2.47
CA PHE A 64 -2.15 -6.20 -3.61
C PHE A 64 -1.61 -5.49 -4.84
N ASN A 65 -1.98 -6.01 -6.00
CA ASN A 65 -1.69 -5.43 -7.29
C ASN A 65 -2.86 -4.56 -7.74
N MET A 66 -2.55 -3.34 -8.19
CA MET A 66 -3.50 -2.33 -8.61
C MET A 66 -3.32 -1.94 -10.10
N MET A 67 -2.68 -2.80 -10.90
CA MET A 67 -2.43 -2.51 -12.30
C MET A 67 -3.75 -2.27 -13.06
N ASN A 68 -4.77 -3.09 -12.79
CA ASN A 68 -6.15 -2.74 -13.09
C ASN A 68 -6.84 -2.18 -11.83
N PRO A 69 -7.04 -0.86 -11.69
CA PRO A 69 -7.63 -0.27 -10.50
C PRO A 69 -9.12 -0.62 -10.31
N PHE A 70 -9.80 -1.12 -11.35
CA PHE A 70 -11.19 -1.59 -11.27
C PHE A 70 -11.30 -3.02 -10.73
N GLU A 71 -10.19 -3.78 -10.76
CA GLU A 71 -10.14 -5.17 -10.32
C GLU A 71 -8.80 -5.46 -9.62
N PRO A 72 -8.54 -4.83 -8.46
CA PRO A 72 -7.35 -5.11 -7.68
C PRO A 72 -7.41 -6.51 -7.06
N TYR A 73 -6.26 -7.19 -6.95
CA TYR A 73 -6.18 -8.52 -6.35
C TYR A 73 -4.98 -8.67 -5.42
N THR A 74 -5.09 -9.52 -4.41
CA THR A 74 -4.01 -9.83 -3.48
C THR A 74 -2.91 -10.62 -4.19
N ALA A 75 -1.70 -10.08 -4.22
CA ALA A 75 -0.52 -10.69 -4.84
C ALA A 75 0.33 -11.47 -3.82
N GLY A 76 0.21 -11.16 -2.53
CA GLY A 76 0.91 -11.89 -1.49
C GLY A 76 0.53 -11.39 -0.10
N PHE A 77 0.83 -12.20 0.92
CA PHE A 77 0.64 -11.84 2.31
C PHE A 77 1.60 -12.60 3.23
N TYR A 78 1.78 -12.09 4.44
CA TYR A 78 2.44 -12.81 5.51
C TYR A 78 1.80 -12.42 6.84
N ASP A 79 1.37 -13.41 7.62
CA ASP A 79 0.81 -13.21 8.94
C ASP A 79 1.94 -12.95 9.95
N THR A 80 2.03 -11.72 10.45
CA THR A 80 2.99 -11.31 11.48
C THR A 80 2.43 -11.47 12.90
N TRP A 81 1.14 -11.80 13.03
CA TRP A 81 0.43 -11.91 14.29
C TRP A 81 0.44 -13.34 14.81
N ASP A 82 0.92 -13.54 16.05
CA ASP A 82 0.98 -14.86 16.70
C ASP A 82 -0.03 -15.02 17.85
N GLY A 83 -0.87 -14.01 18.08
CA GLY A 83 -1.88 -13.99 19.13
C GLY A 83 -3.26 -14.48 18.69
N GLN A 84 -4.21 -14.41 19.61
CA GLN A 84 -5.61 -14.69 19.30
C GLN A 84 -6.18 -13.57 18.43
N ARG A 85 -6.74 -13.94 17.26
CA ARG A 85 -7.49 -13.00 16.43
C ARG A 85 -8.79 -12.62 17.12
N ALA A 86 -9.11 -11.35 17.11
CA ALA A 86 -10.30 -10.87 17.77
C ALA A 86 -11.57 -11.23 16.99
N GLY A 87 -12.64 -11.56 17.71
CA GLY A 87 -13.97 -11.68 17.11
C GLY A 87 -14.52 -10.32 16.67
N VAL A 88 -15.57 -10.31 15.84
CA VAL A 88 -16.20 -9.06 15.36
C VAL A 88 -16.65 -8.13 16.53
N SER A 89 -16.89 -8.72 17.70
CA SER A 89 -17.40 -8.07 18.91
C SER A 89 -16.38 -7.71 20.00
N ASP A 90 -15.09 -8.06 19.87
CA ASP A 90 -14.10 -7.90 20.96
C ASP A 90 -13.06 -6.81 20.72
N GLU A 91 -13.31 -5.60 21.21
CA GLU A 91 -12.46 -4.43 20.95
C GLU A 91 -11.02 -4.50 21.49
N ARG A 92 -10.69 -5.45 22.38
CA ARG A 92 -9.40 -5.42 23.10
C ARG A 92 -8.17 -5.79 22.26
N THR A 93 -8.31 -6.55 21.18
CA THR A 93 -7.17 -7.00 20.34
C THR A 93 -7.19 -6.43 18.91
N HIS A 94 -8.20 -5.65 18.54
CA HIS A 94 -8.41 -5.16 17.16
C HIS A 94 -7.35 -4.25 16.54
N ARG A 95 -6.48 -3.65 17.34
CA ARG A 95 -5.51 -2.65 16.89
C ARG A 95 -4.10 -3.03 17.30
N THR A 96 -3.78 -4.30 17.13
CA THR A 96 -2.43 -4.83 17.37
C THR A 96 -2.03 -5.76 16.23
N GLY A 97 -0.73 -6.01 16.09
CA GLY A 97 -0.13 -6.61 14.90
C GLY A 97 0.58 -5.57 14.02
N ALA A 98 0.60 -5.78 12.71
CA ALA A 98 1.30 -4.92 11.76
C ALA A 98 0.76 -3.48 11.77
N TRP A 99 1.62 -2.54 12.16
CA TRP A 99 1.28 -1.14 12.36
C TRP A 99 1.74 -0.25 11.22
N ASP A 100 2.97 -0.44 10.74
CA ASP A 100 3.54 0.36 9.66
C ASP A 100 4.25 -0.52 8.64
N VAL A 101 4.32 -0.01 7.41
CA VAL A 101 5.01 -0.66 6.30
C VAL A 101 5.79 0.37 5.52
N ASP A 102 7.02 0.01 5.17
CA ASP A 102 7.89 0.84 4.37
C ASP A 102 8.62 0.02 3.31
N VAL A 103 8.88 0.65 2.16
CA VAL A 103 9.42 -0.05 0.99
C VAL A 103 10.56 0.74 0.39
N ARG A 104 11.74 0.11 0.38
CA ARG A 104 12.95 0.69 -0.19
C ARG A 104 13.03 0.42 -1.69
N ASN A 105 13.11 1.49 -2.47
CA ASN A 105 13.14 1.45 -3.93
C ASN A 105 14.36 0.69 -4.48
N ARG A 106 15.55 0.93 -3.92
CA ARG A 106 16.83 0.41 -4.45
C ARG A 106 16.86 -1.12 -4.63
N ASP A 107 16.24 -1.85 -3.72
CA ASP A 107 16.33 -3.32 -3.68
C ASP A 107 15.02 -4.01 -3.29
N GLY A 108 13.91 -3.27 -3.24
CA GLY A 108 12.60 -3.82 -2.90
C GLY A 108 12.51 -4.39 -1.49
N LEU A 109 13.34 -3.91 -0.54
CA LEU A 109 13.22 -4.34 0.86
C LEU A 109 11.90 -3.81 1.41
N ILE A 110 11.08 -4.71 1.93
CA ILE A 110 9.83 -4.38 2.61
C ILE A 110 10.08 -4.52 4.11
N ALA A 111 9.89 -3.45 4.85
CA ALA A 111 10.00 -3.44 6.31
C ALA A 111 8.60 -3.27 6.90
N VAL A 112 8.25 -4.10 7.87
CA VAL A 112 6.97 -4.03 8.58
C VAL A 112 7.25 -3.99 10.06
N THR A 113 6.65 -3.03 10.75
CA THR A 113 6.65 -3.00 12.21
C THR A 113 5.37 -3.63 12.72
N ASP A 114 5.51 -4.56 13.63
CA ASP A 114 4.42 -5.21 14.35
C ASP A 114 4.52 -4.82 15.83
N ALA A 115 3.38 -4.40 16.40
CA ALA A 115 3.32 -3.92 17.78
C ALA A 115 3.66 -5.00 18.83
N ILE A 116 3.58 -6.28 18.47
CA ILE A 116 3.84 -7.41 19.37
C ILE A 116 5.06 -8.21 18.93
N THR A 117 5.16 -8.57 17.65
CA THR A 117 6.21 -9.47 17.16
C THR A 117 7.47 -8.74 16.69
N GLY A 118 7.44 -7.40 16.65
CA GLY A 118 8.60 -6.54 16.39
C GLY A 118 8.82 -6.23 14.91
N LEU A 119 10.07 -6.23 14.45
CA LEU A 119 10.43 -5.85 13.08
C LEU A 119 10.51 -7.07 12.17
N TRP A 120 9.78 -7.02 11.05
CA TRP A 120 9.86 -8.00 9.98
C TRP A 120 10.45 -7.39 8.72
N LEU A 121 11.32 -8.15 8.04
CA LEU A 121 11.95 -7.76 6.79
C LEU A 121 11.64 -8.81 5.73
N PHE A 122 11.05 -8.39 4.62
CA PHE A 122 10.64 -9.28 3.54
C PHE A 122 11.32 -8.94 2.22
N ARG A 123 11.44 -9.98 1.40
CA ARG A 123 11.75 -9.91 -0.03
C ARG A 123 10.62 -10.58 -0.78
N MET A 124 10.02 -9.89 -1.73
CA MET A 124 9.05 -10.48 -2.65
C MET A 124 9.78 -10.94 -3.91
N GLU A 125 9.41 -12.12 -4.41
CA GLU A 125 10.10 -12.70 -5.57
C GLU A 125 9.99 -11.82 -6.81
N GLU A 126 8.80 -11.29 -7.06
CA GLU A 126 8.47 -10.46 -8.24
C GLU A 126 8.77 -8.95 -8.06
N PHE A 127 9.33 -8.54 -6.91
CA PHE A 127 9.59 -7.13 -6.60
C PHE A 127 11.03 -6.94 -6.07
N LYS A 128 11.97 -6.77 -7.01
CA LYS A 128 13.42 -6.69 -6.70
C LYS A 128 13.96 -5.28 -6.54
N HIS A 129 13.27 -4.30 -7.09
CA HIS A 129 13.52 -2.87 -6.94
C HIS A 129 12.28 -2.14 -7.45
N TRP A 130 12.23 -0.84 -7.21
CA TRP A 130 11.22 0.01 -7.83
C TRP A 130 11.84 1.30 -8.30
N ASP A 131 11.48 1.68 -9.52
CA ASP A 131 11.78 2.97 -10.09
C ASP A 131 10.52 3.45 -10.81
N GLY A 132 9.88 4.47 -10.24
CA GLY A 132 8.65 5.01 -10.77
C GLY A 132 8.77 5.53 -12.20
N ARG A 133 9.99 5.85 -12.67
CA ARG A 133 10.20 6.51 -13.97
C ARG A 133 9.77 5.64 -15.14
N GLY A 134 9.93 4.32 -15.02
CA GLY A 134 9.36 3.34 -15.94
C GLY A 134 7.83 3.26 -15.94
N TRP A 135 7.15 4.12 -15.17
CA TRP A 135 5.69 4.25 -15.11
C TRP A 135 5.25 5.71 -15.24
N GLY A 136 6.15 6.62 -15.62
CA GLY A 136 5.87 8.06 -15.62
C GLY A 136 5.71 8.68 -14.22
N LEU A 137 6.11 7.95 -13.18
CA LEU A 137 6.11 8.41 -11.78
C LEU A 137 7.53 8.85 -11.38
N PRO A 138 7.68 9.78 -10.43
CA PRO A 138 9.00 10.11 -9.92
C PRO A 138 9.52 8.97 -9.03
N ASN A 139 10.84 8.77 -8.99
CA ASN A 139 11.47 7.80 -8.10
C ASN A 139 11.56 8.36 -6.67
N VAL A 140 10.41 8.53 -6.02
CA VAL A 140 10.31 9.06 -4.66
C VAL A 140 10.01 7.94 -3.69
N SER A 141 10.65 8.00 -2.53
CA SER A 141 10.40 7.12 -1.41
C SER A 141 10.37 7.97 -0.14
N SER A 142 9.47 7.64 0.79
CA SER A 142 9.49 8.16 2.16
C SER A 142 10.84 7.95 2.86
N VAL A 143 11.63 6.98 2.41
CA VAL A 143 12.85 6.49 3.09
C VAL A 143 14.14 6.95 2.43
N GLN A 144 14.12 7.28 1.14
CA GLN A 144 15.33 7.48 0.35
C GLN A 144 15.08 8.46 -0.79
N ASP A 145 15.26 9.76 -0.53
CA ASP A 145 16.30 10.59 -1.17
C ASP A 145 16.24 12.06 -0.65
N TRP A 146 16.63 12.29 0.60
CA TRP A 146 16.60 13.65 1.19
C TRP A 146 17.71 14.56 0.63
N GLU A 147 18.77 13.98 0.10
CA GLU A 147 19.98 14.71 -0.33
C GLU A 147 19.96 15.06 -1.83
N ARG A 148 19.35 14.22 -2.67
CA ARG A 148 19.25 14.46 -4.12
C ARG A 148 17.82 14.78 -4.57
N GLY A 149 16.84 14.59 -3.70
CA GLY A 149 15.43 14.81 -3.99
C GLY A 149 14.87 13.83 -5.03
N PRO A 150 13.61 14.00 -5.43
CA PRO A 150 13.01 13.24 -6.52
C PRO A 150 13.83 13.40 -7.81
N THR A 151 14.46 12.32 -8.31
CA THR A 151 14.96 12.35 -9.70
C THR A 151 13.76 12.36 -10.64
N GLY A 152 13.68 13.35 -11.55
CA GLY A 152 12.53 13.55 -12.44
C GLY A 152 12.14 12.31 -13.26
N SER A 153 10.87 12.24 -13.65
CA SER A 153 10.36 11.21 -14.57
C SER A 153 11.08 11.30 -15.90
N THR A 154 11.59 10.17 -16.40
CA THR A 154 12.05 10.08 -17.78
C THR A 154 10.79 9.95 -18.63
N GLU A 155 10.50 10.93 -19.49
CA GLU A 155 9.41 10.81 -20.45
C GLU A 155 9.68 9.59 -21.35
N TRP A 156 8.64 8.82 -21.62
CA TRP A 156 8.71 7.74 -22.59
C TRP A 156 8.90 8.35 -23.98
N THR A 157 10.13 8.27 -24.52
CA THR A 157 10.33 8.40 -25.96
C THR A 157 9.80 7.13 -26.60
N THR A 158 8.60 7.19 -27.17
CA THR A 158 8.16 6.21 -28.17
C THR A 158 8.98 6.46 -29.42
N ASP A 159 10.17 5.88 -29.50
CA ASP A 159 10.86 5.76 -30.78
C ASP A 159 10.17 4.65 -31.59
N GLU A 160 9.84 4.98 -32.83
CA GLU A 160 9.20 4.16 -33.87
C GLU A 160 10.00 2.89 -34.22
#